data_AF-A0AAE9EL14-F1
#
_entry.id   AF-A0AAE9EL14-F1
#
_cell.length_a   1.000
_cell.length_b   1.000
_cell.length_c   1.000
_cell.angle_alpha   90.00
_cell.angle_beta   90.00
_cell.angle_gamma   90.00
#
_symmetry.space_group_name_H-M   'P 1'
#
loop_
_entity.id
_entity.type
_entity.pdbx_description
1 polymer ?
#
loop_
_entity_poly.entity_id
_entity_poly.type
_entity_poly.pdbx_seq_one_letter_code
_entity_poly.pdbx_strand_id
1 'polypeptide(L)'
;MKMTTDLNFLAGIDQIHVTKDNGRRYFSNVEDLWLLIIHPDDEVTQRFLNIEGTLFSELQQLTLQVHVDPRHYKNVGEIVKSFILRYPKSNINLELHAEKSMHILNQISVLPSLPLYKIKLICTDFDQPQLRLDQLYAVMREQNIQAKNITMRDWSLFADGTTPVSYNPLDTFRISSCSIETVDNLVRSLQMTASQSTQPEGVPPAKKKKVVKKKKETEVVTEEGLVSKPKKKIVKKIVKKKKPVAFIKKLEVAGQCTLHGLTFLQQKAHTELERRLTTVIPELDVDCSEIYYCW
;
A
#
# COMPACT_ATOMS: atom_id res chain seq x y z
N MET A 1 -11.11 -18.26 11.49
CA MET A 1 -11.57 -19.04 10.29
C MET A 1 -11.52 -18.15 9.05
N LYS A 2 -11.32 -18.75 7.85
CA LYS A 2 -11.34 -18.05 6.55
C LYS A 2 -12.68 -18.26 5.84
N MET A 3 -13.21 -17.20 5.22
CA MET A 3 -14.44 -17.25 4.42
C MET A 3 -14.27 -16.47 3.13
N THR A 4 -14.71 -17.05 2.01
CA THR A 4 -14.88 -16.36 0.73
C THR A 4 -16.35 -16.41 0.35
N THR A 5 -16.92 -15.27 -0.02
CA THR A 5 -18.35 -15.14 -0.34
C THR A 5 -18.61 -13.93 -1.21
N ASP A 6 -19.77 -13.86 -1.84
CA ASP A 6 -20.26 -12.66 -2.50
C ASP A 6 -21.17 -11.82 -1.59
N LEU A 7 -21.30 -10.54 -1.94
CA LEU A 7 -22.13 -9.56 -1.22
C LEU A 7 -23.62 -9.90 -1.26
N ASN A 8 -24.14 -10.42 -2.39
CA ASN A 8 -25.56 -10.72 -2.52
C ASN A 8 -25.98 -11.82 -1.54
N PHE A 9 -25.14 -12.86 -1.40
CA PHE A 9 -25.33 -13.88 -0.38
C PHE A 9 -25.38 -13.30 1.03
N LEU A 10 -24.40 -12.44 1.39
CA LEU A 10 -24.40 -11.81 2.71
C LEU A 10 -25.65 -10.95 2.92
N ALA A 11 -26.04 -10.16 1.91
CA ALA A 11 -27.20 -9.27 1.95
C ALA A 11 -28.55 -10.01 2.13
N GLY A 12 -28.62 -11.29 1.78
CA GLY A 12 -29.83 -12.11 1.90
C GLY A 12 -29.82 -13.11 3.06
N ILE A 13 -28.79 -13.13 3.90
CA ILE A 13 -28.64 -14.20 4.91
C ILE A 13 -29.70 -14.13 6.01
N ASP A 14 -30.26 -12.94 6.26
CA ASP A 14 -31.32 -12.72 7.24
C ASP A 14 -32.66 -13.36 6.83
N GLN A 15 -32.81 -13.71 5.55
CA GLN A 15 -33.96 -14.47 5.03
C GLN A 15 -33.84 -15.97 5.32
N ILE A 16 -32.65 -16.45 5.69
CA ILE A 16 -32.42 -17.84 6.04
C ILE A 16 -32.76 -18.01 7.52
N HIS A 17 -33.73 -18.89 7.81
CA HIS A 17 -34.07 -19.22 9.19
C HIS A 17 -32.91 -19.97 9.85
N VAL A 18 -32.17 -19.28 10.72
CA VAL A 18 -31.12 -19.88 11.56
C VAL A 18 -31.57 -19.79 13.00
N THR A 19 -31.74 -20.95 13.65
CA THR A 19 -31.96 -21.02 15.09
C THR A 19 -30.69 -20.57 15.81
N LYS A 20 -30.60 -19.28 16.13
CA LYS A 20 -29.46 -18.67 16.82
C LYS A 20 -29.90 -17.98 18.09
N ASP A 21 -29.07 -18.05 19.12
CA ASP A 21 -29.25 -17.30 20.35
C ASP A 21 -29.28 -15.80 20.05
N ASN A 22 -30.14 -15.07 20.78
CA ASN A 22 -30.23 -13.62 20.67
C ASN A 22 -28.85 -12.98 20.87
N GLY A 23 -28.39 -12.23 19.87
CA GLY A 23 -27.09 -11.54 19.90
C GLY A 23 -25.93 -12.29 19.24
N ARG A 24 -26.08 -13.57 18.86
CA ARG A 24 -25.03 -14.30 18.14
C ARG A 24 -24.88 -13.79 16.70
N ARG A 25 -23.65 -13.48 16.32
CA ARG A 25 -23.28 -13.14 14.94
C ARG A 25 -23.38 -14.37 14.03
N TYR A 26 -23.83 -14.18 12.78
CA TYR A 26 -23.96 -15.28 11.81
C TYR A 26 -22.63 -16.04 11.61
N PHE A 27 -21.54 -15.30 11.53
CA PHE A 27 -20.18 -15.79 11.27
C PHE A 27 -19.21 -15.35 12.35
N SER A 28 -19.50 -15.73 13.60
CA SER A 28 -18.76 -15.28 14.80
C SER A 28 -17.28 -15.71 14.83
N ASN A 29 -16.91 -16.79 14.14
CA ASN A 29 -15.56 -17.36 14.17
C ASN A 29 -14.72 -16.99 12.92
N VAL A 30 -15.29 -16.23 11.98
CA VAL A 30 -14.58 -15.75 10.79
C VAL A 30 -13.73 -14.54 11.18
N GLU A 31 -12.44 -14.63 10.86
CA GLU A 31 -11.45 -13.56 11.14
C GLU A 31 -10.83 -13.05 9.83
N ASP A 32 -10.87 -13.87 8.78
CA ASP A 32 -10.33 -13.57 7.46
C ASP A 32 -11.47 -13.67 6.45
N LEU A 33 -11.90 -12.53 5.91
CA LEU A 33 -12.99 -12.45 4.93
C LEU A 33 -12.44 -12.03 3.57
N TRP A 34 -12.79 -12.78 2.52
CA TRP A 34 -12.69 -12.36 1.13
C TRP A 34 -14.10 -12.15 0.58
N LEU A 35 -14.45 -10.89 0.32
CA LEU A 35 -15.77 -10.51 -0.15
C LEU A 35 -15.72 -10.10 -1.62
N LEU A 36 -16.52 -10.75 -2.45
CA LEU A 36 -16.76 -10.34 -3.83
C LEU A 36 -17.92 -9.33 -3.89
N ILE A 37 -17.66 -8.17 -4.47
CA ILE A 37 -18.62 -7.08 -4.69
C ILE A 37 -18.82 -6.93 -6.19
N ILE A 38 -19.93 -7.45 -6.70
CA ILE A 38 -20.28 -7.46 -8.12
C ILE A 38 -21.63 -6.79 -8.28
N HIS A 39 -21.65 -5.65 -8.98
CA HIS A 39 -22.85 -4.87 -9.30
C HIS A 39 -23.83 -4.67 -8.12
N PRO A 40 -23.38 -4.08 -6.99
CA PRO A 40 -24.25 -3.85 -5.85
C PRO A 40 -25.27 -2.74 -6.18
N ASP A 41 -26.50 -3.11 -6.53
CA ASP A 41 -27.59 -2.14 -6.66
C ASP A 41 -28.00 -1.56 -5.31
N ASP A 42 -28.90 -0.57 -5.33
CA ASP A 42 -29.32 0.15 -4.13
C ASP A 42 -30.02 -0.80 -3.13
N GLU A 43 -30.80 -1.76 -3.62
CA GLU A 43 -31.54 -2.70 -2.77
C GLU A 43 -30.59 -3.63 -2.01
N VAL A 44 -29.67 -4.27 -2.73
CA VAL A 44 -28.63 -5.14 -2.16
C VAL A 44 -27.77 -4.37 -1.18
N THR A 45 -27.37 -3.15 -1.54
CA THR A 45 -26.54 -2.29 -0.69
C THR A 45 -27.24 -1.97 0.61
N GLN A 46 -28.50 -1.50 0.56
CA GLN A 46 -29.26 -1.17 1.77
C GLN A 46 -29.53 -2.40 2.63
N ARG A 47 -29.88 -3.55 2.03
CA ARG A 47 -30.04 -4.81 2.77
C ARG A 47 -28.77 -5.20 3.50
N PHE A 48 -27.63 -5.19 2.80
CA PHE A 48 -26.34 -5.47 3.42
C PHE A 48 -26.03 -4.49 4.57
N LEU A 49 -26.20 -3.19 4.36
CA LEU A 49 -25.91 -2.17 5.39
C LEU A 49 -26.77 -2.34 6.65
N ASN A 50 -28.02 -2.79 6.50
CA ASN A 50 -28.92 -3.05 7.63
C ASN A 50 -28.47 -4.25 8.49
N ILE A 51 -27.82 -5.23 7.88
CA ILE A 51 -27.47 -6.49 8.57
C ILE A 51 -25.99 -6.67 8.83
N GLU A 52 -25.09 -5.85 8.26
CA GLU A 52 -23.63 -5.92 8.49
C GLU A 52 -23.29 -5.87 9.98
N GLY A 53 -24.14 -5.15 10.71
CA GLY A 53 -24.45 -5.24 12.14
C GLY A 53 -24.10 -6.57 12.78
N THR A 54 -24.60 -7.63 12.16
CA THR A 54 -24.88 -8.93 12.74
C THR A 54 -24.08 -10.07 12.09
N LEU A 55 -23.28 -9.77 11.08
CA LEU A 55 -22.58 -10.78 10.28
C LEU A 55 -21.36 -11.33 11.02
N PHE A 56 -20.41 -10.47 11.40
CA PHE A 56 -19.13 -10.88 11.96
C PHE A 56 -18.88 -10.25 13.34
N SER A 57 -18.11 -10.94 14.18
CA SER A 57 -17.69 -10.44 15.49
C SER A 57 -16.50 -9.51 15.36
N GLU A 58 -15.40 -10.02 14.81
CA GLU A 58 -14.15 -9.30 14.55
C GLU A 58 -13.57 -9.78 13.22
N LEU A 59 -12.86 -8.90 12.51
CA LEU A 59 -12.10 -9.27 11.31
C LEU A 59 -10.65 -8.83 11.52
N GLN A 60 -9.71 -9.73 11.29
CA GLN A 60 -8.27 -9.43 11.28
C GLN A 60 -7.79 -9.11 9.86
N GLN A 61 -8.31 -9.81 8.85
CA GLN A 61 -8.05 -9.56 7.44
C GLN A 61 -9.35 -9.39 6.67
N LEU A 62 -9.40 -8.37 5.82
CA LEU A 62 -10.52 -8.12 4.93
C LEU A 62 -10.00 -7.90 3.52
N THR A 63 -10.38 -8.75 2.58
CA THR A 63 -10.12 -8.56 1.15
C THR A 63 -11.43 -8.22 0.46
N LEU A 64 -11.52 -7.02 -0.10
CA LEU A 64 -12.66 -6.55 -0.88
C LEU A 64 -12.29 -6.63 -2.36
N GLN A 65 -12.89 -7.56 -3.10
CA GLN A 65 -12.70 -7.71 -4.53
C GLN A 65 -13.91 -7.09 -5.26
N VAL A 66 -13.67 -5.99 -5.94
CA VAL A 66 -14.70 -5.18 -6.61
C VAL A 66 -14.59 -5.35 -8.12
N HIS A 67 -15.69 -5.76 -8.74
CA HIS A 67 -15.89 -5.64 -10.19
C HIS A 67 -16.50 -4.27 -10.47
N VAL A 68 -15.69 -3.37 -11.00
CA VAL A 68 -15.99 -1.94 -11.03
C VAL A 68 -16.95 -1.62 -12.17
N ASP A 69 -18.11 -1.06 -11.81
CA ASP A 69 -19.14 -0.60 -12.76
C ASP A 69 -19.53 0.86 -12.46
N PRO A 70 -19.56 1.76 -13.45
CA PRO A 70 -20.01 3.15 -13.33
C PRO A 70 -21.29 3.41 -12.56
N ARG A 71 -22.25 2.49 -12.65
CA ARG A 71 -23.57 2.63 -12.04
C ARG A 71 -23.52 2.45 -10.53
N HIS A 72 -22.47 1.80 -10.02
CA HIS A 72 -22.43 1.31 -8.64
C HIS A 72 -21.29 1.90 -7.80
N TYR A 73 -20.54 2.89 -8.31
CA TYR A 73 -19.40 3.47 -7.59
C TYR A 73 -19.74 3.91 -6.15
N LYS A 74 -20.87 4.63 -6.00
CA LYS A 74 -21.32 5.14 -4.71
C LYS A 74 -21.65 4.00 -3.75
N ASN A 75 -22.35 2.98 -4.23
CA ASN A 75 -22.75 1.82 -3.44
C ASN A 75 -21.54 1.04 -2.94
N VAL A 76 -20.56 0.82 -3.80
CA VAL A 76 -19.25 0.25 -3.40
C VAL A 76 -18.60 1.12 -2.31
N GLY A 77 -18.60 2.44 -2.47
CA GLY A 77 -18.06 3.38 -1.48
C GLY A 77 -18.75 3.27 -0.11
N GLU A 78 -20.08 3.14 -0.09
CA GLU A 78 -20.86 2.97 1.14
C GLU A 78 -20.56 1.63 1.84
N ILE A 79 -20.46 0.54 1.09
CA ILE A 79 -20.09 -0.80 1.61
C ILE A 79 -18.66 -0.79 2.17
N VAL A 80 -17.70 -0.26 1.42
CA VAL A 80 -16.30 -0.18 1.88
C VAL A 80 -16.20 0.66 3.16
N LYS A 81 -16.91 1.80 3.20
CA LYS A 81 -16.96 2.67 4.38
C LYS A 81 -17.53 1.95 5.60
N SER A 82 -18.58 1.15 5.44
CA SER A 82 -19.22 0.46 6.56
C SER A 82 -18.26 -0.55 7.21
N PHE A 83 -17.52 -1.32 6.39
CA PHE A 83 -16.47 -2.22 6.88
C PHE A 83 -15.33 -1.50 7.59
N ILE A 84 -14.84 -0.39 7.05
CA ILE A 84 -13.73 0.38 7.65
C ILE A 84 -14.12 0.92 9.02
N LEU A 85 -15.33 1.49 9.14
CA LEU A 85 -15.83 2.04 10.39
C LEU A 85 -16.02 0.96 11.46
N ARG A 86 -16.47 -0.23 11.03
CA ARG A 86 -16.77 -1.34 11.92
C ARG A 86 -15.53 -2.12 12.36
N TYR A 87 -14.55 -2.27 11.48
CA TYR A 87 -13.33 -3.05 11.74
C TYR A 87 -12.05 -2.21 11.54
N PRO A 88 -11.85 -1.14 12.34
CA PRO A 88 -10.75 -0.19 12.13
C PRO A 88 -9.35 -0.76 12.38
N LYS A 89 -9.25 -1.97 12.97
CA LYS A 89 -8.00 -2.67 13.24
C LYS A 89 -7.67 -3.74 12.18
N SER A 90 -8.57 -4.02 11.25
CA SER A 90 -8.33 -5.02 10.21
C SER A 90 -7.26 -4.56 9.24
N ASN A 91 -6.49 -5.51 8.72
CA ASN A 91 -5.70 -5.27 7.53
C ASN A 91 -6.62 -5.38 6.31
N ILE A 92 -6.81 -4.25 5.62
CA ILE A 92 -7.71 -4.18 4.47
C ILE A 92 -6.91 -4.29 3.18
N ASN A 93 -7.31 -5.25 2.35
CA ASN A 93 -6.86 -5.42 0.97
C ASN A 93 -8.00 -5.03 0.05
N LEU A 94 -7.72 -4.22 -0.96
CA LEU A 94 -8.70 -3.84 -1.98
C LEU A 94 -8.21 -4.32 -3.34
N GLU A 95 -9.06 -5.05 -4.07
CA GLU A 95 -8.81 -5.45 -5.45
C GLU A 95 -9.87 -4.82 -6.34
N LEU A 96 -9.45 -3.97 -7.29
CA LEU A 96 -10.32 -3.29 -8.23
C LEU A 96 -10.09 -3.89 -9.62
N HIS A 97 -11.14 -4.48 -10.18
CA HIS A 97 -11.15 -5.10 -11.49
C HIS A 97 -11.94 -4.21 -12.46
N ALA A 98 -11.31 -3.79 -13.55
CA ALA A 98 -11.98 -2.96 -14.53
C ALA A 98 -11.39 -3.15 -15.93
N GLU A 99 -12.23 -2.90 -16.92
CA GLU A 99 -11.82 -2.90 -18.32
C GLU A 99 -11.06 -1.61 -18.69
N LYS A 100 -11.42 -0.46 -18.09
CA LYS A 100 -10.81 0.85 -18.39
C LYS A 100 -10.22 1.48 -17.13
N SER A 101 -9.08 2.14 -17.29
CA SER A 101 -8.40 2.82 -16.19
C SER A 101 -9.27 3.91 -15.53
N MET A 102 -10.09 4.62 -16.30
CA MET A 102 -11.00 5.61 -15.71
C MET A 102 -12.01 5.01 -14.71
N HIS A 103 -12.36 3.72 -14.84
CA HIS A 103 -13.28 3.07 -13.91
C HIS A 103 -12.60 2.89 -12.56
N ILE A 104 -11.33 2.47 -12.57
CA ILE A 104 -10.47 2.43 -11.38
C ILE A 104 -10.38 3.81 -10.73
N LEU A 105 -10.02 4.84 -11.51
CA LEU A 105 -9.83 6.20 -10.98
C LEU A 105 -11.13 6.76 -10.38
N ASN A 106 -12.25 6.62 -11.08
CA ASN A 106 -13.54 7.10 -10.59
C ASN A 106 -14.01 6.31 -9.37
N GLN A 107 -13.79 4.99 -9.32
CA GLN A 107 -14.10 4.22 -8.11
C GLN A 107 -13.27 4.70 -6.93
N ILE A 108 -11.95 4.91 -7.10
CA ILE A 108 -11.07 5.43 -6.05
C ILE A 108 -11.54 6.82 -5.58
N SER A 109 -11.98 7.69 -6.50
CA SER A 109 -12.44 9.05 -6.18
C SER A 109 -13.67 9.12 -5.26
N VAL A 110 -14.44 8.04 -5.14
CA VAL A 110 -15.61 7.98 -4.26
C VAL A 110 -15.41 7.11 -3.03
N LEU A 111 -14.24 6.49 -2.87
CA LEU A 111 -13.91 5.76 -1.66
C LEU A 111 -13.64 6.73 -0.51
N PRO A 112 -13.97 6.36 0.74
CA PRO A 112 -13.59 7.16 1.90
C PRO A 112 -12.06 7.18 2.04
N SER A 113 -11.50 8.13 2.80
CA SER A 113 -10.11 8.04 3.24
C SER A 113 -9.87 6.72 3.98
N LEU A 114 -8.94 5.90 3.49
CA LEU A 114 -8.68 4.58 4.06
C LEU A 114 -7.18 4.21 4.06
N PRO A 115 -6.66 3.68 5.19
CA PRO A 115 -5.37 3.01 5.20
C PRO A 115 -5.55 1.56 4.72
N LEU A 116 -4.84 1.20 3.66
CA LEU A 116 -4.81 -0.12 3.06
C LEU A 116 -3.50 -0.84 3.39
N TYR A 117 -3.61 -2.13 3.70
CA TYR A 117 -2.45 -3.01 3.66
C TYR A 117 -2.00 -3.24 2.21
N LYS A 118 -2.96 -3.47 1.31
CA LYS A 118 -2.70 -3.67 -0.12
C LYS A 118 -3.80 -3.13 -1.00
N ILE A 119 -3.44 -2.57 -2.14
CA ILE A 119 -4.35 -2.32 -3.27
C ILE A 119 -3.85 -3.05 -4.51
N LYS A 120 -4.75 -3.74 -5.22
CA LYS A 120 -4.50 -4.34 -6.53
C LYS A 120 -5.42 -3.70 -7.57
N LEU A 121 -4.84 -3.30 -8.69
CA LEU A 121 -5.55 -2.76 -9.84
C LEU A 121 -5.38 -3.75 -10.98
N ILE A 122 -6.46 -4.38 -11.41
CA ILE A 122 -6.43 -5.50 -12.37
C ILE A 122 -7.22 -5.10 -13.60
N CYS A 123 -6.55 -5.13 -14.75
CA CYS A 123 -7.22 -4.97 -16.03
C CYS A 123 -7.96 -6.26 -16.37
N THR A 124 -9.21 -6.15 -16.81
CA THR A 124 -9.98 -7.28 -17.32
C THR A 124 -10.16 -7.23 -18.83
N ASP A 125 -9.65 -6.18 -19.48
CA ASP A 125 -9.70 -6.01 -20.92
C ASP A 125 -8.47 -6.65 -21.58
N PHE A 126 -8.68 -7.29 -22.73
CA PHE A 126 -7.61 -7.95 -23.48
C PHE A 126 -6.65 -6.94 -24.13
N ASP A 127 -7.15 -5.76 -24.51
CA ASP A 127 -6.36 -4.73 -25.20
C ASP A 127 -5.44 -3.95 -24.25
N GLN A 128 -5.45 -4.26 -22.95
CA GLN A 128 -4.63 -3.65 -21.92
C GLN A 128 -4.61 -2.11 -21.99
N PRO A 129 -5.75 -1.41 -21.88
CA PRO A 129 -5.80 0.04 -22.01
C PRO A 129 -4.85 0.74 -21.03
N GLN A 130 -4.50 1.97 -21.36
CA GLN A 130 -3.49 2.71 -20.61
C GLN A 130 -3.96 3.07 -19.20
N LEU A 131 -3.15 2.74 -18.19
CA LEU A 131 -3.24 3.25 -16.82
C LEU A 131 -2.09 4.23 -16.56
N ARG A 132 -2.47 5.48 -16.29
CA ARG A 132 -1.53 6.59 -16.05
C ARG A 132 -1.21 6.71 -14.56
N LEU A 133 0.08 6.60 -14.22
CA LEU A 133 0.53 6.61 -12.82
C LEU A 133 0.38 7.98 -12.16
N ASP A 134 0.52 9.07 -12.92
CA ASP A 134 0.30 10.44 -12.45
C ASP A 134 -1.16 10.68 -12.02
N GLN A 135 -2.12 10.13 -12.77
CA GLN A 135 -3.54 10.22 -12.45
C GLN A 135 -3.88 9.38 -11.20
N LEU A 136 -3.32 8.17 -11.11
CA LEU A 136 -3.49 7.33 -9.93
C LEU A 136 -2.92 8.00 -8.67
N TYR A 137 -1.72 8.57 -8.76
CA TYR A 137 -1.11 9.33 -7.67
C TYR A 137 -2.03 10.47 -7.21
N ALA A 138 -2.56 11.25 -8.16
CA ALA A 138 -3.41 12.40 -7.85
C ALA A 138 -4.69 11.98 -7.11
N VAL A 139 -5.43 10.99 -7.63
CA VAL A 139 -6.70 10.58 -7.03
C VAL A 139 -6.50 9.90 -5.67
N MET A 140 -5.46 9.06 -5.52
CA MET A 140 -5.15 8.44 -4.22
C MET A 140 -4.76 9.50 -3.18
N ARG A 141 -3.99 10.52 -3.58
CA ARG A 141 -3.60 11.63 -2.69
C ARG A 141 -4.80 12.48 -2.30
N GLU A 142 -5.65 12.83 -3.25
CA GLU A 142 -6.86 13.64 -3.03
C GLU A 142 -7.81 12.97 -2.05
N GLN A 143 -8.03 11.66 -2.21
CA GLN A 143 -8.89 10.87 -1.31
C GLN A 143 -8.18 10.37 -0.05
N ASN A 144 -6.91 10.72 0.14
CA ASN A 144 -6.07 10.24 1.25
C ASN A 144 -6.10 8.71 1.42
N ILE A 145 -5.96 7.99 0.32
CA ILE A 145 -5.88 6.52 0.26
C ILE A 145 -4.43 6.08 0.32
N GLN A 146 -4.01 5.60 1.49
CA GLN A 146 -2.63 5.17 1.73
C GLN A 146 -2.53 3.66 1.61
N ALA A 147 -1.59 3.14 0.84
CA ALA A 147 -1.40 1.69 0.71
C ALA A 147 0.06 1.32 0.97
N LYS A 148 0.31 0.28 1.79
CA LYS A 148 1.69 -0.24 1.95
C LYS A 148 2.16 -1.03 0.74
N ASN A 149 1.23 -1.69 0.05
CA ASN A 149 1.53 -2.51 -1.13
C ASN A 149 0.60 -2.09 -2.27
N ILE A 150 1.17 -1.77 -3.43
CA ILE A 150 0.40 -1.47 -4.64
C ILE A 150 0.78 -2.52 -5.68
N THR A 151 -0.23 -3.12 -6.32
CA THR A 151 -0.03 -4.07 -7.42
C THR A 151 -0.83 -3.63 -8.63
N MET A 152 -0.20 -3.60 -9.79
CA MET A 152 -0.86 -3.41 -11.08
C MET A 152 -0.72 -4.69 -11.88
N ARG A 153 -1.82 -5.09 -12.53
CA ARG A 153 -1.85 -6.32 -13.31
C ARG A 153 -2.55 -6.11 -14.65
N ASP A 154 -1.92 -6.61 -15.72
CA ASP A 154 -2.49 -6.69 -17.08
C ASP A 154 -2.81 -5.31 -17.72
N TRP A 155 -2.26 -4.21 -17.19
CA TRP A 155 -2.40 -2.85 -17.77
C TRP A 155 -1.23 -2.47 -18.69
N SER A 156 -1.47 -1.53 -19.62
CA SER A 156 -0.41 -0.71 -20.22
C SER A 156 -0.10 0.49 -19.33
N LEU A 157 1.03 0.47 -18.63
CA LEU A 157 1.43 1.48 -17.66
C LEU A 157 2.17 2.64 -18.32
N PHE A 158 1.70 3.85 -18.05
CA PHE A 158 2.35 5.09 -18.48
C PHE A 158 2.81 5.91 -17.27
N ALA A 159 4.10 6.22 -17.23
CA ALA A 159 4.71 7.16 -16.30
C ALA A 159 5.09 8.46 -17.03
N ASP A 160 4.87 9.60 -16.38
CA ASP A 160 5.22 10.93 -16.90
C ASP A 160 6.69 11.31 -16.62
N GLY A 161 7.32 10.69 -15.62
CA GLY A 161 8.68 10.98 -15.17
C GLY A 161 8.80 12.27 -14.36
N THR A 162 7.67 12.88 -14.00
CA THR A 162 7.57 14.13 -13.23
C THR A 162 6.70 14.00 -11.98
N THR A 163 6.00 12.88 -11.83
CA THR A 163 5.17 12.58 -10.66
C THR A 163 5.68 11.31 -9.96
N PRO A 164 5.77 11.27 -8.62
CA PRO A 164 6.04 10.04 -7.88
C PRO A 164 4.97 8.97 -8.13
N VAL A 165 5.31 7.69 -7.97
CA VAL A 165 4.33 6.59 -8.12
C VAL A 165 3.41 6.44 -6.90
N SER A 166 3.80 7.01 -5.76
CA SER A 166 3.02 7.02 -4.52
C SER A 166 3.36 8.25 -3.68
N TYR A 167 2.39 8.79 -2.96
CA TYR A 167 2.58 9.90 -2.01
C TYR A 167 2.81 9.42 -0.56
N ASN A 168 2.67 8.11 -0.30
CA ASN A 168 2.94 7.49 0.99
C ASN A 168 4.02 6.39 0.88
N PRO A 169 4.75 6.08 1.97
CA PRO A 169 5.76 5.03 1.96
C PRO A 169 5.19 3.66 1.57
N LEU A 170 5.91 2.93 0.72
CA LEU A 170 5.58 1.61 0.21
C LEU A 170 6.54 0.54 0.76
N ASP A 171 5.96 -0.59 1.16
CA ASP A 171 6.70 -1.83 1.33
C ASP A 171 6.99 -2.45 -0.04
N THR A 172 5.98 -2.57 -0.91
CA THR A 172 6.14 -3.17 -2.24
C THR A 172 5.34 -2.43 -3.32
N PHE A 173 5.99 -2.14 -4.44
CA PHE A 173 5.32 -1.76 -5.70
C PHE A 173 5.49 -2.93 -6.69
N ARG A 174 4.39 -3.58 -7.09
CA ARG A 174 4.42 -4.74 -7.98
C ARG A 174 3.77 -4.43 -9.32
N ILE A 175 4.49 -4.73 -10.40
CA ILE A 175 4.02 -4.67 -11.78
C ILE A 175 3.96 -6.11 -12.30
N SER A 176 2.78 -6.58 -12.68
CA SER A 176 2.57 -7.98 -13.06
C SER A 176 1.93 -8.09 -14.43
N SER A 177 2.61 -8.72 -15.38
CA SER A 177 2.09 -8.94 -16.75
C SER A 177 1.62 -7.65 -17.46
N CYS A 178 2.36 -6.56 -17.25
CA CYS A 178 2.01 -5.25 -17.80
C CYS A 178 2.91 -4.87 -18.97
N SER A 179 2.38 -4.06 -19.89
CA SER A 179 3.19 -3.30 -20.83
C SER A 179 3.64 -2.01 -20.16
N ILE A 180 4.95 -1.76 -20.06
CA ILE A 180 5.51 -0.52 -19.51
C ILE A 180 5.89 0.38 -20.67
N GLU A 181 5.04 1.36 -20.98
CA GLU A 181 5.15 2.24 -22.15
C GLU A 181 6.35 3.18 -22.08
N THR A 182 6.67 3.67 -20.89
CA THR A 182 7.69 4.71 -20.69
C THR A 182 8.69 4.30 -19.61
N VAL A 183 9.57 3.35 -19.93
CA VAL A 183 10.56 2.79 -18.99
C VAL A 183 11.44 3.87 -18.34
N ASP A 184 11.97 4.81 -19.11
CA ASP A 184 12.84 5.87 -18.56
C ASP A 184 12.08 6.82 -17.61
N ASN A 185 10.81 7.10 -17.92
CA ASN A 185 9.97 7.91 -17.05
C ASN A 185 9.57 7.15 -15.79
N LEU A 186 9.33 5.83 -15.88
CA LEU A 186 9.08 5.00 -14.71
C LEU A 186 10.28 5.04 -13.75
N VAL A 187 11.50 4.90 -14.28
CA VAL A 187 12.74 5.01 -13.49
C VAL A 187 12.81 6.37 -12.78
N ARG A 188 12.51 7.48 -13.49
CA ARG A 188 12.47 8.83 -12.90
C ARG A 188 11.40 8.96 -11.81
N SER A 189 10.18 8.51 -12.06
CA SER A 189 9.07 8.53 -11.10
C SER A 189 9.39 7.71 -9.84
N LEU A 190 10.03 6.55 -9.98
CA LEU A 190 10.50 5.74 -8.86
C LEU A 190 11.64 6.43 -8.09
N GLN A 191 12.56 7.10 -8.78
CA GLN A 191 13.63 7.86 -8.14
C GLN A 191 13.07 9.04 -7.33
N MET A 192 12.08 9.75 -7.88
CA MET A 192 11.34 10.79 -7.16
C MET A 192 10.64 10.21 -5.94
N THR A 193 10.03 9.03 -6.09
CA THR A 193 9.34 8.34 -4.99
C THR A 193 10.29 8.00 -3.85
N ALA A 194 11.45 7.43 -4.17
CA ALA A 194 12.50 7.08 -3.20
C ALA A 194 13.11 8.31 -2.51
N SER A 195 13.10 9.46 -3.17
CA SER A 195 13.63 10.73 -2.65
C SER A 195 12.67 11.46 -1.70
N GLN A 196 11.43 10.99 -1.56
CA GLN A 196 10.47 11.57 -0.62
C GLN A 196 10.90 11.32 0.84
N SER A 197 10.65 12.31 1.69
CA SER A 197 10.98 12.22 3.11
C SER A 197 10.00 11.30 3.84
N THR A 198 10.50 10.33 4.60
CA THR A 198 9.67 9.53 5.52
C THR A 198 9.38 10.24 6.85
N GLN A 199 9.82 11.50 7.02
CA GLN A 199 9.50 12.27 8.22
C GLN A 199 8.04 12.74 8.14
N PRO A 200 7.23 12.52 9.19
CA PRO A 200 5.93 13.17 9.31
C PRO A 200 6.14 14.69 9.24
N GLU A 201 5.31 15.39 8.48
CA GLU A 201 5.21 16.85 8.56
C GLU A 201 5.02 17.24 10.04
N GLY A 202 5.97 17.98 10.61
CA GLY A 202 5.91 18.47 11.99
C GLY A 202 7.00 17.98 12.95
N VAL A 203 7.87 17.02 12.56
CA VAL A 203 9.06 16.69 13.37
C VAL A 203 10.23 17.57 12.92
N PRO A 204 10.71 18.54 13.74
CA PRO A 204 11.84 19.35 13.35
C PRO A 204 13.07 18.46 13.12
N PRO A 205 13.89 18.74 12.09
CA PRO A 205 15.08 17.94 11.81
C PRO A 205 15.92 17.85 13.08
N ALA A 206 16.27 16.62 13.47
CA ALA A 206 17.05 16.35 14.67
C ALA A 206 18.27 17.28 14.71
N LYS A 207 18.22 18.26 15.62
CA LYS A 207 19.23 19.31 15.74
C LYS A 207 20.62 18.68 15.79
N LYS A 208 21.53 19.19 14.94
CA LYS A 208 22.96 18.87 14.97
C LYS A 208 23.46 18.86 16.43
N LYS A 209 24.21 17.81 16.79
CA LYS A 209 24.76 17.53 18.12
C LYS A 209 25.22 18.81 18.86
N LYS A 210 24.44 19.29 19.82
CA LYS A 210 24.95 20.18 20.87
C LYS A 210 25.61 19.29 21.93
N VAL A 211 26.93 19.35 22.03
CA VAL A 211 27.70 18.67 23.08
C VAL A 211 27.38 19.36 24.40
N VAL A 212 26.45 18.79 25.18
CA VAL A 212 26.19 19.27 26.54
C VAL A 212 27.21 18.61 27.47
N LYS A 213 28.17 19.42 27.96
CA LYS A 213 29.11 19.03 29.01
C LYS A 213 28.37 19.05 30.35
N LYS A 214 27.99 17.89 30.90
CA LYS A 214 27.54 17.80 32.29
C LYS A 214 28.76 17.56 33.18
N LYS A 215 29.08 18.51 34.07
CA LYS A 215 30.00 18.29 35.20
C LYS A 215 29.24 17.42 36.21
N LYS A 216 29.85 16.32 36.66
CA LYS A 216 29.38 15.56 37.83
C LYS A 216 30.38 15.87 38.94
N GLU A 217 29.97 16.67 39.91
CA GLU A 217 30.70 16.81 41.17
C GLU A 217 30.52 15.51 41.95
N THR A 218 31.62 14.96 42.43
CA THR A 218 31.61 13.81 43.34
C THR A 218 32.41 14.29 44.54
N GLU A 219 31.72 14.51 45.65
CA GLU A 219 32.37 14.73 46.94
C GLU A 219 33.04 13.42 47.37
N VAL A 220 34.32 13.51 47.70
CA VAL A 220 35.04 12.47 48.41
C VAL A 220 35.79 13.17 49.54
N VAL A 221 35.35 12.91 50.77
CA VAL A 221 36.02 13.34 51.99
C VAL A 221 37.11 12.32 52.32
N THR A 222 38.36 12.76 52.45
CA THR A 222 39.34 12.20 53.39
C THR A 222 40.48 13.18 53.62
N GLU A 223 40.98 13.18 54.85
CA GLU A 223 42.12 13.95 55.36
C GLU A 223 43.44 13.54 54.67
N GLU A 224 44.37 14.50 54.62
CA GLU A 224 45.76 14.38 54.15
C GLU A 224 45.99 14.30 52.62
N GLY A 225 46.14 15.51 52.05
CA GLY A 225 47.05 15.89 50.97
C GLY A 225 47.29 14.97 49.77
N LEU A 226 46.69 15.30 48.61
CA LEU A 226 47.35 15.19 47.29
C LEU A 226 46.59 15.90 46.16
N VAL A 227 47.33 16.67 45.36
CA VAL A 227 46.88 17.36 44.15
C VAL A 227 46.46 16.32 43.09
N SER A 228 45.21 16.35 42.64
CA SER A 228 44.75 15.54 41.50
C SER A 228 44.05 16.38 40.44
N LYS A 229 44.60 16.36 39.21
CA LYS A 229 44.02 17.04 38.03
C LYS A 229 42.74 16.31 37.58
N PRO A 230 41.67 17.02 37.18
CA PRO A 230 40.44 16.38 36.72
C PRO A 230 40.65 15.70 35.36
N LYS A 231 40.71 14.35 35.35
CA LYS A 231 40.64 13.56 34.11
C LYS A 231 39.20 13.55 33.58
N LYS A 232 38.96 14.34 32.53
CA LYS A 232 37.70 14.35 31.76
C LYS A 232 37.55 13.01 31.01
N LYS A 233 36.76 12.07 31.54
CA LYS A 233 36.29 10.91 30.76
C LYS A 233 35.17 11.36 29.82
N ILE A 234 35.48 11.48 28.53
CA ILE A 234 34.49 11.72 27.47
C ILE A 234 33.79 10.39 27.18
N VAL A 235 32.56 10.22 27.68
CA VAL A 235 31.71 9.09 27.27
C VAL A 235 31.12 9.41 25.90
N LYS A 236 31.76 8.94 24.82
CA LYS A 236 31.18 8.97 23.46
C LYS A 236 30.03 7.97 23.40
N LYS A 237 28.80 8.44 23.59
CA LYS A 237 27.60 7.65 23.28
C LYS A 237 27.51 7.50 21.75
N ILE A 238 27.94 6.36 21.22
CA ILE A 238 27.77 5.99 19.82
C ILE A 238 26.27 5.73 19.64
N VAL A 239 25.53 6.74 19.22
CA VAL A 239 24.18 6.56 18.71
C VAL A 239 24.33 5.88 17.36
N LYS A 240 24.03 4.57 17.29
CA LYS A 240 23.89 3.87 16.00
C LYS A 240 22.96 4.72 15.14
N LYS A 241 23.45 5.25 14.01
CA LYS A 241 22.59 5.88 13.01
C LYS A 241 21.55 4.82 12.64
N LYS A 242 20.28 5.04 12.98
CA LYS A 242 19.21 4.26 12.37
C LYS A 242 19.36 4.45 10.86
N LYS A 243 19.42 3.36 10.09
CA LYS A 243 19.38 3.46 8.63
C LYS A 243 18.13 4.28 8.27
N PRO A 244 18.22 5.21 7.30
CA PRO A 244 17.03 5.87 6.80
C PRO A 244 16.02 4.79 6.38
N VAL A 245 14.75 4.98 6.72
CA VAL A 245 13.70 4.08 6.26
C VAL A 245 13.48 4.43 4.80
N ALA A 246 13.66 3.47 3.89
CA ALA A 246 13.40 3.69 2.48
C ALA A 246 11.92 4.02 2.27
N PHE A 247 11.65 5.02 1.43
CA PHE A 247 10.27 5.41 1.11
C PHE A 247 9.58 4.33 0.25
N ILE A 248 10.34 3.62 -0.58
CA ILE A 248 9.92 2.41 -1.29
C ILE A 248 10.95 1.33 -1.00
N LYS A 249 10.53 0.20 -0.42
CA LYS A 249 11.47 -0.88 -0.04
C LYS A 249 11.74 -1.83 -1.20
N LYS A 250 10.68 -2.27 -1.90
CA LYS A 250 10.77 -3.26 -2.97
C LYS A 250 10.00 -2.86 -4.22
N LEU A 251 10.60 -3.08 -5.39
CA LEU A 251 9.94 -3.14 -6.70
C LEU A 251 9.94 -4.60 -7.17
N GLU A 252 8.77 -5.14 -7.48
CA GLU A 252 8.62 -6.44 -8.12
C GLU A 252 8.11 -6.27 -9.55
N VAL A 253 8.80 -6.84 -10.53
CA VAL A 253 8.32 -6.95 -11.91
C VAL A 253 8.23 -8.44 -12.24
N ALA A 254 7.03 -8.92 -12.53
CA ALA A 254 6.73 -10.34 -12.68
C ALA A 254 5.75 -10.61 -13.82
N GLY A 255 5.67 -11.85 -14.28
CA GLY A 255 4.76 -12.24 -15.35
C GLY A 255 5.28 -11.87 -16.74
N GLN A 256 4.35 -11.75 -17.70
CA GLN A 256 4.67 -11.42 -19.09
C GLN A 256 4.66 -9.90 -19.27
N CYS A 257 5.79 -9.25 -18.97
CA CYS A 257 5.92 -7.80 -19.08
C CYS A 257 6.63 -7.37 -20.36
N THR A 258 6.08 -6.35 -21.03
CA THR A 258 6.72 -5.69 -22.18
C THR A 258 7.38 -4.40 -21.71
N LEU A 259 8.68 -4.22 -21.99
CA LEU A 259 9.42 -3.02 -21.59
C LEU A 259 9.70 -2.15 -22.82
N HIS A 260 8.80 -1.21 -23.13
CA HIS A 260 8.95 -0.34 -24.30
C HIS A 260 10.20 0.53 -24.19
N GLY A 261 10.92 0.65 -25.32
CA GLY A 261 12.25 1.27 -25.35
C GLY A 261 13.39 0.34 -24.93
N LEU A 262 13.11 -0.83 -24.36
CA LEU A 262 14.09 -1.89 -24.09
C LEU A 262 13.80 -3.20 -24.86
N THR A 263 12.77 -3.22 -25.71
CA THR A 263 12.35 -4.41 -26.47
C THR A 263 13.46 -4.98 -27.36
N PHE A 264 14.36 -4.14 -27.86
CA PHE A 264 15.53 -4.56 -28.64
C PHE A 264 16.51 -5.46 -27.86
N LEU A 265 16.44 -5.45 -26.52
CA LEU A 265 17.22 -6.33 -25.65
C LEU A 265 16.57 -7.70 -25.44
N GLN A 266 15.36 -7.91 -25.95
CA GLN A 266 14.60 -9.17 -25.85
C GLN A 266 14.58 -9.68 -24.40
N GLN A 267 15.15 -10.86 -24.15
CA GLN A 267 15.17 -11.51 -22.83
C GLN A 267 16.05 -10.83 -21.79
N LYS A 268 16.79 -9.78 -22.16
CA LYS A 268 17.65 -9.01 -21.24
C LYS A 268 17.06 -7.65 -20.88
N ALA A 269 15.85 -7.34 -21.36
CA ALA A 269 15.22 -6.05 -21.09
C ALA A 269 15.03 -5.81 -19.57
N HIS A 270 14.63 -6.84 -18.81
CA HIS A 270 14.47 -6.74 -17.36
C HIS A 270 15.79 -6.52 -16.62
N THR A 271 16.87 -7.15 -17.09
CA THR A 271 18.21 -6.98 -16.52
C THR A 271 18.71 -5.54 -16.68
N GLU A 272 18.44 -4.92 -17.83
CA GLU A 272 18.78 -3.51 -18.05
C GLU A 272 17.92 -2.57 -17.19
N LEU A 273 16.63 -2.85 -17.03
CA LEU A 273 15.76 -2.12 -16.10
C LEU A 273 16.29 -2.18 -14.66
N GLU A 274 16.60 -3.39 -14.17
CA GLU A 274 17.16 -3.62 -12.84
C GLU A 274 18.48 -2.85 -12.65
N ARG A 275 19.39 -2.92 -13.64
CA ARG A 275 20.65 -2.16 -13.62
C ARG A 275 20.42 -0.65 -13.53
N ARG A 276 19.48 -0.10 -14.30
CA ARG A 276 19.15 1.34 -14.24
C ARG A 276 18.65 1.73 -12.87
N LEU A 277 17.71 0.97 -12.32
CA LEU A 277 17.10 1.24 -11.01
C LEU A 277 18.10 1.13 -9.86
N THR A 278 18.90 0.07 -9.81
CA THR A 278 19.93 -0.11 -8.78
C THR A 278 21.05 0.93 -8.86
N THR A 279 21.28 1.50 -10.04
CA THR A 279 22.21 2.64 -10.21
C THR A 279 21.64 3.94 -9.63
N VAL A 280 20.36 4.24 -9.86
CA VAL A 280 19.75 5.52 -9.44
C VAL A 280 19.13 5.47 -8.04
N ILE A 281 18.75 4.28 -7.55
CA ILE A 281 18.15 4.03 -6.24
C ILE A 281 18.83 2.80 -5.61
N PRO A 282 20.07 2.92 -5.09
CA PRO A 282 20.84 1.77 -4.60
C PRO A 282 20.24 1.04 -3.40
N GLU A 283 19.29 1.65 -2.69
CA GLU A 283 18.62 1.07 -1.53
C GLU A 283 17.33 0.31 -1.88
N LEU A 284 16.87 0.38 -3.14
CA LEU A 284 15.66 -0.30 -3.61
C LEU A 284 15.97 -1.78 -3.91
N ASP A 285 15.22 -2.68 -3.28
CA ASP A 285 15.20 -4.09 -3.64
C ASP A 285 14.42 -4.25 -4.96
N VAL A 286 15.08 -4.68 -6.03
CA VAL A 286 14.46 -4.88 -7.34
C VAL A 286 14.43 -6.37 -7.64
N ASP A 287 13.23 -6.92 -7.80
CA ASP A 287 13.01 -8.34 -8.07
C ASP A 287 12.32 -8.51 -9.42
N CYS A 288 13.09 -9.02 -10.38
CA CYS A 288 12.65 -9.36 -11.72
C CYS A 288 12.68 -10.89 -11.98
N SER A 289 12.79 -11.70 -10.93
CA SER A 289 13.06 -13.15 -11.03
C SER A 289 11.91 -13.95 -11.65
N GLU A 290 10.68 -13.44 -11.58
CA GLU A 290 9.46 -14.07 -12.09
C GLU A 290 9.02 -13.53 -13.45
N ILE A 291 9.92 -12.95 -14.27
CA ILE A 291 9.58 -12.49 -15.62
C ILE A 291 9.61 -13.66 -16.62
N TYR A 292 8.57 -13.71 -17.46
CA TYR A 292 8.44 -14.67 -18.55
C TYR A 292 8.39 -13.96 -19.89
N TYR A 293 9.13 -14.47 -20.87
CA TYR A 293 9.08 -14.02 -22.26
C TYR A 293 8.40 -15.10 -23.10
N CYS A 294 7.35 -14.75 -23.83
CA CYS A 294 6.78 -15.63 -24.86
C CYS A 294 7.58 -15.50 -26.16
N TRP A 295 7.79 -16.63 -26.81
CA TRP A 295 8.44 -16.76 -28.12
C TRP A 295 7.40 -16.83 -29.23
#